data_AF-A0A6N7HQE9-F1
#
_entry.id   AF-A0A6N7HQE9-F1
#
_cell.length_a   1.000
_cell.length_b   1.000
_cell.length_c   1.000
_cell.angle_alpha   90.00
_cell.angle_beta   90.00
_cell.angle_gamma   90.00
#
_symmetry.space_group_name_H-M   'P 1'
#
loop_
_entity.id
_entity.type
_entity.pdbx_description
1 polymer ?
#
loop_
_entity_poly.entity_id
_entity_poly.type
_entity_poly.pdbx_seq_one_letter_code
_entity_poly.pdbx_strand_id
1 'polypeptide(L)'
;MLSHDEDRQLRAIEQWFEESDPVFTRMLRNAEPPKPTHQRLAARIAVDVTGGVLFTIGALTATAGLLVIGLLAITIGACLHVAARG
;
A
#
# COMPACT_ATOMS: atom_id res chain seq x y z
N MET A 1 -17.79 5.51 32.40
CA MET A 1 -16.93 4.57 33.14
C MET A 1 -17.16 3.24 32.46
N LEU A 2 -16.17 2.73 31.72
CA LEU A 2 -16.25 1.40 31.12
C LEU A 2 -16.40 0.37 32.24
N SER A 3 -17.22 -0.65 32.01
CA SER A 3 -17.42 -1.74 32.95
C SER A 3 -16.10 -2.49 33.15
N HIS A 4 -15.87 -3.04 34.35
CA HIS A 4 -14.67 -3.82 34.65
C HIS A 4 -14.45 -5.00 33.68
N ASP A 5 -15.55 -5.50 33.09
CA ASP A 5 -15.52 -6.55 32.07
C ASP A 5 -15.08 -6.05 30.69
N GLU A 6 -15.35 -4.79 30.35
CA GLU A 6 -14.89 -4.18 29.09
C GLU A 6 -13.38 -3.97 29.14
N ASP A 7 -12.84 -3.48 30.26
CA ASP A 7 -11.39 -3.34 30.48
C ASP A 7 -10.65 -4.69 30.42
N ARG A 8 -11.32 -5.78 30.80
CA ARG A 8 -10.75 -7.12 30.72
C ARG A 8 -10.70 -7.65 29.29
N GLN A 9 -11.74 -7.39 28.50
CA GLN A 9 -11.78 -7.77 27.09
C GLN A 9 -10.78 -6.97 26.25
N LEU A 10 -10.66 -5.66 26.53
CA LEU A 10 -9.66 -4.81 25.89
C LEU A 10 -8.23 -5.32 26.12
N ARG A 11 -7.88 -5.69 27.35
CA ARG A 11 -6.56 -6.27 27.66
C ARG A 11 -6.31 -7.61 26.96
N ALA A 12 -7.33 -8.44 26.81
CA ALA A 12 -7.21 -9.68 26.06
C ALA A 12 -6.95 -9.44 24.56
N ILE A 13 -7.60 -8.44 23.98
CA ILE A 13 -7.37 -8.02 22.59
C ILE A 13 -5.94 -7.47 22.43
N GLU A 14 -5.50 -6.61 23.34
CA GLU A 14 -4.15 -6.03 23.32
C GLU A 14 -3.08 -7.12 23.37
N GLN A 15 -3.23 -8.09 24.28
CA GLN A 15 -2.28 -9.18 24.44
C GLN A 15 -2.26 -10.12 23.22
N TRP A 16 -3.42 -10.38 22.61
CA TRP A 16 -3.50 -11.16 21.36
C TRP A 16 -2.82 -10.44 20.18
N PHE A 17 -2.93 -9.12 20.10
CA PHE A 17 -2.24 -8.30 19.10
C PHE A 17 -0.72 -8.29 19.31
N GLU A 18 -0.26 -8.18 20.56
CA GLU A 18 1.18 -8.16 20.87
C GLU A 18 1.87 -9.50 20.58
N GLU A 19 1.15 -10.62 20.69
CA GLU A 19 1.65 -11.95 20.32
C GLU A 19 1.60 -12.21 18.80
N SER A 20 0.56 -11.72 18.11
CA SER A 20 0.35 -11.99 16.68
C SER A 20 1.15 -11.06 15.76
N ASP A 21 1.30 -9.78 16.11
CA ASP A 21 2.04 -8.80 15.31
C ASP A 21 2.77 -7.78 16.21
N PRO A 22 3.95 -8.15 16.75
CA PRO A 22 4.74 -7.28 17.63
C PRO A 22 5.26 -6.02 16.93
N VAL A 23 5.31 -6.03 15.59
CA VAL A 23 5.75 -4.88 14.79
C VAL A 23 4.63 -3.85 14.72
N PHE A 24 3.40 -4.28 14.46
CA PHE A 24 2.22 -3.42 14.46
C PHE A 24 1.93 -2.81 15.84
N THR A 25 2.07 -3.59 16.91
CA THR A 25 1.89 -3.10 18.29
C THR A 25 2.91 -2.02 18.65
N ARG A 26 4.18 -2.16 18.22
CA ARG A 26 5.18 -1.09 18.37
C ARG A 26 4.84 0.16 17.58
N MET A 27 4.31 0.02 16.37
CA MET A 27 3.90 1.16 15.54
C MET A 27 2.75 1.94 16.20
N LEU A 28 1.73 1.23 16.70
CA LEU A 28 0.61 1.83 17.44
C LEU A 28 1.07 2.55 18.71
N ARG A 29 1.92 1.90 19.52
CA ARG A 29 2.40 2.46 20.79
C ARG A 29 3.27 3.71 20.59
N ASN A 30 4.06 3.75 19.53
CA ASN A 30 4.98 4.85 19.27
C ASN A 30 4.40 5.94 18.34
N ALA A 31 3.16 5.79 17.87
CA ALA A 31 2.58 6.61 16.81
C ALA A 31 3.51 6.77 15.59
N GLU A 32 4.29 5.73 15.28
CA GLU A 32 5.34 5.81 14.27
C GLU A 32 4.71 5.51 12.90
N PRO A 33 4.83 6.43 11.91
CA PRO A 33 4.25 6.20 10.59
C PRO A 33 4.87 4.93 9.97
N PRO A 34 4.08 4.16 9.20
CA PRO A 34 4.58 2.94 8.59
C PRO A 34 5.77 3.28 7.68
N LYS A 35 6.98 2.88 8.12
CA LYS A 35 8.19 3.06 7.31
C LYS A 35 7.96 2.35 5.98
N PRO A 36 8.13 3.04 4.83
CA PRO A 36 7.97 2.40 3.55
C PRO A 36 8.98 1.26 3.46
N THR A 37 8.49 0.03 3.49
CA THR A 37 9.34 -1.16 3.32
C THR A 37 10.01 -1.07 1.95
N HIS A 38 11.30 -1.42 1.88
CA HIS A 38 12.05 -1.42 0.61
C HIS A 38 11.35 -2.21 -0.50
N GLN A 39 10.57 -3.24 -0.14
CA GLN A 39 9.70 -3.98 -1.06
C GLN A 39 8.60 -3.11 -1.70
N ARG A 40 8.00 -2.21 -0.93
CA ARG A 40 6.92 -1.31 -1.41
C ARG A 40 7.48 -0.24 -2.34
N LEU A 41 8.69 0.25 -2.07
CA LEU A 41 9.46 1.13 -2.96
C LEU A 41 9.86 0.41 -4.26
N ALA A 42 10.39 -0.80 -4.16
CA ALA A 42 10.76 -1.61 -5.33
C ALA A 42 9.54 -1.93 -6.20
N ALA A 43 8.41 -2.31 -5.60
CA ALA A 43 7.16 -2.55 -6.31
C ALA A 43 6.67 -1.29 -7.03
N ARG A 44 6.77 -0.12 -6.39
CA ARG A 44 6.38 1.17 -7.00
C ARG A 44 7.25 1.51 -8.21
N ILE A 45 8.57 1.39 -8.07
CA ILE A 45 9.51 1.60 -9.19
C ILE A 45 9.22 0.62 -10.32
N ALA A 46 8.99 -0.66 -9.99
CA ALA A 46 8.68 -1.68 -10.99
C ALA A 46 7.40 -1.35 -11.77
N VAL A 47 6.34 -0.89 -11.09
CA VAL A 47 5.07 -0.48 -11.73
C VAL A 47 5.28 0.72 -12.64
N ASP A 48 5.98 1.76 -12.18
CA ASP A 48 6.23 2.96 -12.99
C ASP A 48 7.07 2.64 -14.23
N VAL A 49 8.14 1.87 -14.08
CA VAL A 49 9.00 1.44 -15.19
C VAL A 49 8.21 0.60 -16.19
N THR A 50 7.41 -0.37 -15.71
CA THR A 50 6.60 -1.23 -16.57
C THR A 50 5.55 -0.43 -17.33
N GLY A 51 4.86 0.51 -16.65
CA GLY A 51 3.88 1.39 -17.27
C GLY A 51 4.49 2.29 -18.34
N GLY A 52 5.66 2.90 -18.05
CA GLY A 52 6.39 3.72 -19.01
C GLY A 52 6.78 2.96 -20.26
N VAL A 53 7.32 1.73 -20.10
CA VAL A 53 7.72 0.85 -21.22
C VAL A 53 6.51 0.45 -22.06
N LEU A 54 5.41 0.01 -21.45
CA LEU A 54 4.19 -0.36 -22.18
C LEU A 54 3.63 0.82 -22.99
N PHE A 55 3.62 2.02 -22.40
CA PHE A 55 3.16 3.22 -23.07
C PHE A 55 4.04 3.58 -24.26
N THR A 56 5.38 3.51 -24.13
CA THR A 56 6.29 3.81 -25.24
C THR A 56 6.14 2.82 -26.39
N ILE A 57 6.00 1.52 -26.09
CA ILE A 57 5.75 0.48 -27.10
C ILE A 57 4.39 0.71 -27.79
N GLY A 58 3.35 1.06 -27.04
CA GLY A 58 2.03 1.38 -27.59
C GLY A 58 2.03 2.60 -28.50
N ALA A 59 2.76 3.65 -28.10
CA ALA A 59 2.93 4.85 -28.91
C ALA A 59 3.71 4.56 -30.22
N LEU A 60 4.76 3.74 -30.15
CA LEU A 60 5.56 3.38 -31.33
C LEU A 60 4.80 2.52 -32.33
N THR A 61 3.93 1.63 -31.86
CA THR A 61 3.20 0.67 -32.71
C THR A 61 1.89 1.22 -33.27
N ALA A 62 1.46 2.43 -32.87
CA ALA A 62 0.20 3.06 -33.29
C ALA A 62 -1.04 2.14 -33.18
N THR A 63 -0.99 1.17 -32.27
CA THR A 63 -2.08 0.20 -32.08
C THR A 63 -3.02 0.72 -31.00
N ALA A 64 -4.26 1.02 -31.40
CA ALA A 64 -5.28 1.57 -30.51
C ALA A 64 -5.49 0.73 -29.23
N GLY A 65 -5.35 -0.59 -29.33
CA GLY A 65 -5.42 -1.51 -28.18
C GLY A 65 -4.32 -1.26 -27.14
N LEU A 66 -3.06 -1.06 -27.56
CA LEU A 66 -1.98 -0.77 -26.61
C LEU A 66 -2.11 0.62 -26.00
N LEU A 67 -2.64 1.62 -26.71
CA LEU A 67 -2.89 2.95 -26.16
C LEU A 67 -3.89 2.89 -25.00
N VAL A 68 -4.98 2.14 -25.15
CA VAL A 68 -6.00 1.97 -24.08
C VAL A 68 -5.41 1.23 -22.88
N ILE A 69 -4.65 0.17 -23.11
CA ILE A 69 -3.98 -0.59 -22.03
C ILE A 69 -2.96 0.29 -21.31
N GLY A 70 -2.16 1.07 -22.05
CA GLY A 70 -1.18 2.01 -21.48
C GLY A 70 -1.85 3.11 -20.64
N LEU A 71 -2.96 3.67 -21.12
CA LEU A 71 -3.74 4.66 -20.37
C LEU A 71 -4.30 4.09 -19.06
N LEU A 72 -4.87 2.88 -19.10
CA LEU A 72 -5.37 2.19 -17.91
C LEU A 72 -4.26 1.93 -16.90
N ALA A 73 -3.09 1.46 -17.35
CA ALA A 73 -1.95 1.20 -16.49
C ALA A 73 -1.44 2.48 -15.80
N ILE A 74 -1.31 3.59 -16.52
CA ILE A 74 -0.92 4.89 -15.96
C ILE A 74 -1.95 5.37 -14.93
N THR A 75 -3.24 5.24 -15.24
CA THR A 75 -4.32 5.67 -14.35
C THR A 75 -4.32 4.88 -13.05
N ILE A 76 -4.16 3.55 -13.11
CA ILE A 76 -4.04 2.69 -11.93
C ILE A 76 -2.79 3.04 -11.12
N GLY A 77 -1.65 3.27 -11.79
CA GLY A 77 -0.41 3.72 -11.15
C GLY A 77 -0.59 5.05 -10.42
N ALA A 78 -1.26 6.03 -11.06
CA ALA A 78 -1.57 7.32 -10.46
C ALA A 78 -2.51 7.17 -9.24
N CYS A 79 -3.56 6.35 -9.34
CA CYS A 79 -4.46 6.07 -8.22
C CYS A 79 -3.72 5.45 -7.04
N LEU A 80 -2.84 4.46 -7.28
CA LEU A 80 -2.00 3.87 -6.25
C LEU A 80 -1.01 4.88 -5.66
N HIS A 81 -0.45 5.76 -6.49
CA HIS A 81 0.48 6.81 -6.07
C HIS A 81 -0.20 7.85 -5.15
N VAL A 82 -1.46 8.20 -5.44
CA VAL A 82 -2.28 9.09 -4.61
C VAL A 82 -2.70 8.39 -3.32
N ALA A 83 -3.19 7.14 -3.39
CA ALA A 83 -3.58 6.36 -2.22
C ALA A 83 -2.41 6.03 -1.28
N ALA A 84 -1.18 6.00 -1.79
CA ALA A 84 0.03 5.83 -0.99
C ALA A 84 0.59 7.17 -0.44
N ARG A 85 0.03 8.32 -0.85
CA ARG A 85 0.41 9.66 -0.38
C ARG A 85 -0.59 10.28 0.60
N GLY A 86 -1.85 9.83 0.59
CA GLY A 86 -2.87 10.17 1.60
C GLY A 86 -2.82 9.23 2.79
#